data_AF-V5CA74-F1
#
_entry.id   AF-V5CA74-F1
#
_cell.length_a   1.000
_cell.length_b   1.000
_cell.length_c   1.000
_cell.angle_alpha   90.00
_cell.angle_beta   90.00
_cell.angle_gamma   90.00
#
_symmetry.space_group_name_H-M   'P 1'
#
loop_
_entity.id
_entity.type
_entity.pdbx_description
1 polymer ?
#
loop_
_entity_poly.entity_id
_entity_poly.type
_entity_poly.pdbx_seq_one_letter_code
_entity_poly.pdbx_strand_id
1 'polypeptide(L)'
;MPELRLPAKCFATPEDEDVFFTQLPPVTMAYPDIYEYVIDIEDELVTEDALCVLLELFRRYDAPLGQFAVFETVANRGWFRDPEAWWYEAVFGSAKQQSGLPATLVH
;
A
#
# COMPACT_ATOMS: atom_id res chain seq x y z
N MET A 1 5.14 -10.54 -9.60
CA MET A 1 4.54 -10.31 -8.29
C MET A 1 4.35 -8.82 -8.14
N PRO A 2 3.14 -8.36 -7.83
CA PRO A 2 2.93 -6.97 -7.44
C PRO A 2 3.66 -6.67 -6.12
N GLU A 3 4.30 -5.51 -6.08
CA GLU A 3 5.08 -5.02 -4.93
C GLU A 3 4.40 -3.78 -4.33
N LEU A 4 4.34 -3.72 -3.01
CA LEU A 4 3.97 -2.52 -2.26
C LEU A 4 5.19 -1.97 -1.52
N ARG A 5 5.32 -0.65 -1.49
CA ARG A 5 6.38 0.06 -0.76
C ARG A 5 5.79 0.88 0.37
N LEU A 6 6.38 0.73 1.54
CA LEU A 6 5.99 1.41 2.75
C LEU A 6 7.20 2.16 3.34
N PRO A 7 7.21 3.50 3.37
CA PRO A 7 8.30 4.25 3.98
C PRO A 7 8.46 3.91 5.46
N ALA A 8 9.68 3.66 5.94
CA ALA A 8 9.92 3.33 7.36
C ALA A 8 9.48 4.45 8.32
N LYS A 9 9.44 5.70 7.84
CA LYS A 9 8.89 6.86 8.57
C LYS A 9 7.40 6.76 8.91
N CYS A 10 6.69 5.77 8.35
CA CYS A 10 5.28 5.54 8.65
C CYS A 10 5.06 4.96 10.06
N PHE A 11 6.10 4.39 10.68
CA PHE A 11 6.03 3.86 12.03
C PHE A 11 6.53 4.88 13.06
N ALA A 12 5.73 5.12 14.09
CA ALA A 12 6.10 6.06 15.15
C ALA A 12 7.08 5.43 16.16
N THR A 13 6.99 4.11 16.37
CA THR A 13 7.82 3.34 17.29
C THR A 13 8.09 1.92 16.76
N PRO A 14 9.10 1.20 17.29
CA PRO A 14 9.31 -0.21 16.95
C PRO A 14 8.13 -1.13 17.36
N GLU A 15 7.36 -0.76 18.37
CA GLU A 15 6.16 -1.53 18.77
C GLU A 15 5.04 -1.38 17.74
N ASP A 16 4.90 -0.18 17.17
CA ASP A 16 3.95 0.14 16.10
C ASP A 16 4.30 -0.61 14.80
N GLU A 17 5.61 -0.73 14.52
CA GLU A 17 6.17 -1.58 13.47
C GLU A 17 5.78 -3.06 13.66
N ASP A 18 5.97 -3.62 14.86
CA ASP A 18 5.62 -5.02 15.17
C ASP A 18 4.12 -5.31 15.02
N VAL A 19 3.29 -4.36 15.47
CA VAL A 19 1.83 -4.42 15.35
C VAL A 19 1.39 -4.42 13.88
N PHE A 20 2.07 -3.68 13.00
CA PHE A 20 1.82 -3.73 11.56
C PHE A 20 2.13 -5.11 10.98
N PHE A 21 3.33 -5.64 11.23
CA PHE A 21 3.76 -6.92 10.67
C PHE A 21 2.93 -8.11 11.19
N THR A 22 2.41 -8.02 12.42
CA THR A 22 1.48 -9.02 12.98
C THR A 22 0.10 -9.01 12.30
N GLN A 23 -0.33 -7.86 11.77
CA GLN A 23 -1.63 -7.70 11.12
C GLN A 23 -1.60 -7.89 9.60
N LEU A 24 -0.40 -8.04 9.00
CA LEU A 24 -0.32 -8.32 7.58
C LEU A 24 -1.05 -9.63 7.28
N PRO A 25 -1.89 -9.68 6.21
CA PRO A 25 -2.34 -10.96 5.70
C PRO A 25 -1.11 -11.80 5.31
N PRO A 26 -1.25 -13.11 5.06
CA PRO A 26 -0.15 -13.89 4.51
C PRO A 26 0.37 -13.18 3.26
N VAL A 27 1.53 -12.55 3.40
CA VAL A 27 2.29 -11.85 2.36
C VAL A 27 3.65 -12.51 2.28
N THR A 28 4.22 -12.50 1.09
CA THR A 28 5.33 -13.39 0.74
C THR A 28 6.63 -12.95 1.39
N MET A 29 6.89 -11.64 1.51
CA MET A 29 8.07 -11.13 2.21
C MET A 29 7.97 -9.63 2.50
N ALA A 30 8.38 -9.22 3.71
CA ALA A 30 8.66 -7.82 4.02
C ALA A 30 10.14 -7.68 4.38
N TYR A 31 10.89 -6.89 3.63
CA TYR A 31 12.30 -6.62 3.92
C TYR A 31 12.61 -5.12 3.89
N PRO A 32 13.52 -4.66 4.77
CA PRO A 32 13.96 -3.28 4.75
C PRO A 32 14.89 -3.05 3.54
N ASP A 33 14.45 -2.21 2.61
CA ASP A 33 15.33 -1.37 1.81
C ASP A 33 15.69 -0.14 2.66
N ILE A 34 16.79 0.54 2.36
CA ILE A 34 17.52 1.45 3.28
C ILE A 34 16.61 2.48 4.02
N TYR A 35 15.44 2.82 3.45
CA TYR A 35 14.41 3.65 4.08
C TYR A 35 12.95 3.18 3.90
N GLU A 36 12.71 1.98 3.35
CA GLU A 36 11.37 1.51 2.96
C GLU A 36 11.23 0.00 3.18
N TYR A 37 10.03 -0.47 3.52
CA TYR A 37 9.68 -1.89 3.48
C TYR A 37 9.08 -2.21 2.12
N VAL A 38 9.62 -3.23 1.45
CA VAL A 38 9.02 -3.82 0.26
C VAL A 38 8.18 -5.01 0.69
N ILE A 39 6.89 -4.99 0.36
CA ILE A 39 5.92 -6.04 0.64
C ILE A 39 5.58 -6.73 -0.68
N ASP A 40 6.05 -7.96 -0.81
CA ASP A 40 5.77 -8.84 -1.93
C ASP A 40 4.48 -9.61 -1.69
N ILE A 41 3.58 -9.61 -2.67
CA ILE A 41 2.32 -10.35 -2.60
C ILE A 41 2.23 -11.35 -3.75
N GLU A 42 2.09 -12.62 -3.41
CA GLU A 42 1.78 -13.67 -4.36
C GLU A 42 0.37 -13.50 -4.94
N ASP A 43 0.23 -13.75 -6.24
CA ASP A 43 -1.02 -13.56 -6.99
C ASP A 43 -2.20 -14.34 -6.38
N GLU A 44 -1.92 -15.54 -5.85
CA GLU A 44 -2.90 -16.40 -5.19
C GLU A 44 -3.43 -15.84 -3.85
N LEU A 45 -2.72 -14.89 -3.24
CA LEU A 45 -3.08 -14.25 -1.96
C LEU A 45 -3.84 -12.94 -2.17
N VAL A 46 -3.97 -12.47 -3.42
CA VAL A 46 -4.71 -11.26 -3.82
C VAL A 46 -6.22 -11.53 -3.82
N THR A 47 -6.75 -11.86 -2.64
CA THR A 47 -8.19 -11.98 -2.40
C THR A 47 -8.80 -10.61 -2.06
N GLU A 48 -10.12 -10.50 -2.18
CA GLU A 48 -10.85 -9.28 -1.79
C GLU A 48 -10.60 -8.91 -0.33
N ASP A 49 -10.66 -9.88 0.57
CA ASP A 49 -10.44 -9.69 2.01
C ASP A 49 -9.00 -9.23 2.29
N ALA A 50 -8.00 -9.91 1.70
CA ALA A 50 -6.60 -9.54 1.87
C ALA A 50 -6.30 -8.12 1.35
N LEU A 51 -6.83 -7.76 0.17
CA LEU A 51 -6.68 -6.42 -0.38
C LEU A 51 -7.37 -5.36 0.50
N CYS A 52 -8.55 -5.64 1.04
CA CYS A 52 -9.23 -4.73 1.97
C CYS A 52 -8.42 -4.50 3.24
N VAL A 53 -7.90 -5.57 3.86
CA VAL A 53 -7.03 -5.48 5.05
C VAL A 53 -5.78 -4.66 4.76
N LEU A 54 -5.13 -4.90 3.61
CA LEU A 54 -3.94 -4.14 3.22
C LEU A 54 -4.26 -2.66 2.96
N LEU A 55 -5.37 -2.35 2.30
CA LEU A 55 -5.81 -0.96 2.11
C LEU A 55 -6.04 -0.26 3.46
N GLU A 56 -6.69 -0.93 4.41
CA GLU A 56 -6.91 -0.38 5.75
C GLU A 56 -5.61 -0.15 6.52
N LEU A 57 -4.67 -1.09 6.45
CA LEU A 57 -3.34 -0.96 7.04
C LEU A 57 -2.61 0.22 6.42
N PHE A 58 -2.49 0.30 5.10
CA PHE A 58 -1.78 1.40 4.44
C PHE A 58 -2.43 2.75 4.75
N ARG A 59 -3.76 2.82 4.85
CA ARG A 59 -4.45 4.04 5.31
C ARG A 59 -4.09 4.40 6.75
N ARG A 60 -4.01 3.43 7.66
CA ARG A 60 -3.70 3.65 9.08
C ARG A 60 -2.31 4.24 9.28
N TYR A 61 -1.35 3.82 8.47
CA TYR A 61 0.05 4.24 8.54
C TYR A 61 0.40 5.37 7.54
N ASP A 62 -0.61 6.09 7.04
CA ASP A 62 -0.47 7.20 6.09
C ASP A 62 0.38 6.87 4.84
N ALA A 63 0.29 5.62 4.40
CA ALA A 63 1.02 5.10 3.27
C ALA A 63 0.28 5.39 1.95
N PRO A 64 1.01 5.60 0.84
CA PRO A 64 0.37 5.90 -0.44
C PRO A 64 -0.49 4.72 -0.89
N LEU A 65 -1.78 4.95 -1.15
CA LEU A 65 -2.71 3.93 -1.63
C LEU A 65 -2.71 3.77 -3.16
N GLY A 66 -2.16 4.72 -3.91
CA GLY A 66 -2.13 4.68 -5.38
C GLY A 66 -1.37 3.48 -5.97
N GLN A 67 -0.43 2.92 -5.22
CA GLN A 67 0.29 1.70 -5.61
C GLN A 67 -0.60 0.46 -5.65
N PHE A 68 -1.77 0.46 -5.00
CA PHE A 68 -2.70 -0.66 -5.06
C PHE A 68 -3.33 -0.84 -6.45
N ALA A 69 -3.22 0.15 -7.35
CA ALA A 69 -3.71 0.03 -8.72
C ALA A 69 -3.07 -1.15 -9.49
N VAL A 70 -1.86 -1.58 -9.11
CA VAL A 70 -1.18 -2.74 -9.74
C VAL A 70 -1.90 -4.06 -9.50
N PHE A 71 -2.79 -4.12 -8.50
CA PHE A 71 -3.60 -5.30 -8.18
C PHE A 71 -4.91 -5.33 -8.97
N GLU A 72 -5.23 -4.34 -9.81
CA GLU A 72 -6.42 -4.41 -10.69
C GLU A 72 -6.25 -5.56 -11.70
N THR A 73 -7.14 -6.55 -11.60
CA THR A 73 -7.26 -7.66 -12.54
C THR A 73 -8.65 -7.68 -13.14
N VAL A 74 -8.83 -8.39 -14.26
CA VAL A 74 -10.17 -8.56 -14.87
C VAL A 74 -11.15 -9.21 -13.89
N ALA A 75 -10.67 -10.09 -12.99
CA ALA A 75 -11.48 -10.82 -12.04
C ALA A 75 -11.97 -9.96 -10.87
N ASN A 76 -11.15 -9.03 -10.37
CA ASN A 76 -11.49 -8.22 -9.20
C ASN A 76 -12.03 -6.81 -9.54
N ARG A 77 -11.92 -6.38 -10.81
CA ARG A 77 -12.32 -5.04 -11.26
C ARG A 77 -13.73 -4.63 -10.86
N GLY A 78 -14.66 -5.58 -10.80
CA GLY A 78 -16.07 -5.32 -10.47
C GLY A 78 -16.27 -4.70 -9.09
N TRP A 79 -15.54 -5.17 -8.08
CA TRP A 79 -15.61 -4.64 -6.71
C TRP A 79 -14.44 -3.71 -6.41
N PHE A 80 -13.25 -3.97 -6.97
CA PHE A 80 -12.04 -3.21 -6.64
C PHE A 80 -12.09 -1.78 -7.18
N ARG A 81 -12.73 -1.60 -8.34
CA ARG A 81 -12.91 -0.30 -9.01
C ARG A 81 -14.33 0.25 -8.80
N ASP A 82 -15.02 -0.19 -7.76
CA ASP A 82 -16.31 0.37 -7.40
C ASP A 82 -16.14 1.83 -6.95
N PRO A 83 -16.82 2.81 -7.59
CA PRO A 83 -16.67 4.22 -7.26
C PRO A 83 -17.28 4.62 -5.91
N GLU A 84 -18.12 3.78 -5.31
CA GLU A 84 -18.69 4.01 -3.98
C GLU A 84 -17.75 3.50 -2.88
N ALA A 85 -16.77 2.67 -3.22
CA ALA A 85 -15.77 2.19 -2.28
C ALA A 85 -14.89 3.31 -1.75
N TRP A 86 -14.63 3.31 -0.44
CA TRP A 86 -13.88 4.36 0.24
C TRP A 86 -12.44 4.51 -0.28
N TRP A 87 -11.85 3.45 -0.81
CA TRP A 87 -10.49 3.44 -1.35
C TRP A 87 -10.41 3.94 -2.78
N TYR A 88 -11.52 4.02 -3.53
CA TYR A 88 -11.51 4.30 -4.96
C TYR A 88 -10.75 5.58 -5.32
N GLU A 89 -11.07 6.68 -4.65
CA GLU A 89 -10.44 7.97 -4.91
C GLU A 89 -8.94 7.98 -4.55
N ALA A 90 -8.55 7.23 -3.51
CA ALA A 90 -7.17 7.15 -3.06
C ALA A 90 -6.30 6.24 -3.96
N VAL A 91 -6.89 5.19 -4.51
CA VAL A 91 -6.21 4.22 -5.41
C VAL A 91 -6.21 4.73 -6.86
N PHE A 92 -7.34 5.23 -7.36
CA PHE A 92 -7.56 5.56 -8.77
C PHE A 92 -7.81 7.06 -9.04
N GLY A 93 -8.27 7.83 -8.05
CA GLY A 93 -8.65 9.23 -8.23
C GLY A 93 -7.47 10.21 -8.40
N SER A 94 -6.25 9.80 -8.02
CA SER A 94 -5.07 10.67 -8.01
C SER A 94 -3.93 10.19 -8.90
N ALA A 95 -4.16 10.05 -10.20
CA ALA A 95 -3.09 9.85 -11.20
C ALA A 95 -2.19 11.10 -11.41
N LYS A 96 -2.21 12.11 -10.51
CA LYS A 96 -1.56 13.41 -10.73
C LYS A 96 -0.44 13.79 -9.76
N GLN A 97 0.00 12.94 -8.82
CA GLN A 97 1.06 13.34 -7.87
C GLN A 97 2.19 12.31 -7.71
N GLN A 98 2.64 11.71 -8.80
CA GLN A 98 4.04 11.26 -8.91
C GLN A 98 4.88 12.37 -9.53
N SER A 99 5.00 13.50 -8.85
CA SER A 99 6.02 14.53 -9.11
C SER A 99 6.09 15.44 -7.89
N GLY A 100 6.90 15.04 -6.91
CA GLY A 100 6.99 15.77 -5.66
C GLY A 100 8.15 15.34 -4.78
N LEU A 101 9.31 15.06 -5.36
CA LEU A 101 10.54 15.37 -4.64
C LEU A 101 10.56 16.90 -4.48
N PRO A 102 10.52 17.48 -3.27
CA PRO A 102 10.95 18.86 -3.13
C PRO A 102 12.43 18.88 -3.49
N ALA A 103 12.75 19.42 -4.67
CA ALA A 103 14.10 19.85 -4.96
C ALA A 103 14.48 20.85 -3.87
N THR A 104 15.42 20.44 -3.02
CA THR A 104 16.26 21.22 -2.13
C THR A 104 16.05 22.73 -2.22
N LEU A 105 15.41 23.33 -1.20
CA LEU A 105 15.57 24.76 -0.94
C LEU A 105 16.77 24.92 0.02
N VAL A 106 17.94 25.15 -0.55
CA VAL A 106 19.07 25.74 0.17
C VAL A 106 18.80 27.23 0.26
N HIS A 107 18.73 27.74 1.49
CA HIS A 107 19.05 29.12 1.83
C HIS A 107 19.97 29.14 3.04
#